data_AF-A0A0R2R847-F1
#
_entry.id   AF-A0A0R2R847-F1
#
_cell.length_a   1.000
_cell.length_b   1.000
_cell.length_c   1.000
_cell.angle_alpha   90.00
_cell.angle_beta   90.00
_cell.angle_gamma   90.00
#
_symmetry.space_group_name_H-M   'P 1'
#
loop_
_entity.id
_entity.type
_entity.pdbx_description
1 polymer ?
#
loop_
_entity_poly.entity_id
_entity_poly.type
_entity_poly.pdbx_seq_one_letter_code
_entity_poly.pdbx_strand_id
1 'polypeptide(L)'
;MEALQRNLRPLIVVHAAASMFMVGLIWTIHYVHYPLFAYVGESTYASFQAVHVERIGRLLFVPWLTEGFTLIGILALAFLGGHKTLRVPAVINGSAMAIVLVISGFWSAPAHAKLADGFDKSVHDQLMTANLIRTLAWTVCGACAIWIVLSTWAADRAE
;
A
#
# COMPACT_ATOMS: atom_id res chain seq x y z
N MET A 1 19.40 3.52 16.67
CA MET A 1 18.63 2.53 17.45
C MET A 1 17.90 3.20 18.62
N GLU A 2 18.59 3.97 19.47
CA GLU A 2 17.98 4.68 20.61
C GLU A 2 16.75 5.54 20.26
N ALA A 3 16.84 6.33 19.17
CA ALA A 3 15.71 7.14 18.72
C ALA A 3 14.48 6.31 18.29
N LEU A 4 14.67 5.12 17.71
CA LEU A 4 13.57 4.22 17.34
C LEU A 4 12.92 3.62 18.59
N GLN A 5 13.72 3.20 19.57
CA GLN A 5 13.23 2.68 20.85
C GLN A 5 12.41 3.74 21.60
N ARG A 6 12.94 4.97 21.69
CA ARG A 6 12.24 6.10 22.33
C ARG A 6 10.92 6.46 21.65
N ASN A 7 10.84 6.29 20.32
CA ASN A 7 9.69 6.67 19.52
C ASN A 7 8.89 5.47 18.97
N LEU A 8 8.97 4.31 19.64
CA LEU A 8 8.31 3.07 19.20
C LEU A 8 6.81 3.27 18.95
N ARG A 9 6.11 3.89 19.90
CA ARG A 9 4.66 4.11 19.83
C ARG A 9 4.26 5.04 18.67
N PRO A 10 4.82 6.26 18.54
CA PRO A 10 4.57 7.11 17.37
C PRO A 10 4.85 6.40 16.05
N LEU A 11 5.97 5.66 15.94
CA LEU A 11 6.33 4.92 14.74
C LEU A 11 5.24 3.93 14.32
N ILE A 12 4.76 3.12 15.26
CA ILE A 12 3.73 2.11 15.01
C ILE A 12 2.38 2.74 14.66
N VAL A 13 1.98 3.81 15.34
CA VAL A 13 0.72 4.51 15.05
C VAL A 13 0.75 5.14 13.66
N VAL A 14 1.85 5.80 13.30
CA VAL A 14 2.03 6.39 11.97
C VAL A 14 2.05 5.31 10.88
N HIS A 15 2.72 4.19 11.13
CA HIS A 15 2.71 3.03 10.25
C HIS A 15 1.28 2.53 10.01
N ALA A 16 0.54 2.24 11.09
CA ALA A 16 -0.83 1.74 11.00
C ALA A 16 -1.77 2.74 10.29
N ALA A 17 -1.66 4.03 10.57
CA ALA A 17 -2.44 5.05 9.89
C ALA A 17 -2.16 5.08 8.38
N ALA A 18 -0.88 5.04 7.98
CA ALA A 18 -0.49 5.00 6.57
C ALA A 18 -0.95 3.71 5.86
N SER A 19 -0.75 2.54 6.48
CA SER A 19 -1.20 1.26 5.93
C SER A 19 -2.72 1.21 5.77
N MET A 20 -3.49 1.63 6.77
CA MET A 20 -4.96 1.61 6.71
C MET A 20 -5.52 2.63 5.71
N PHE A 21 -4.88 3.79 5.57
CA PHE A 21 -5.20 4.74 4.50
C PHE A 21 -5.02 4.08 3.13
N MET A 22 -3.90 3.39 2.91
CA MET A 22 -3.62 2.71 1.64
C MET A 22 -4.58 1.56 1.36
N VAL A 23 -5.01 0.81 2.40
CA VAL A 23 -6.07 -0.21 2.28
C VAL A 23 -7.38 0.43 1.80
N GLY A 24 -7.84 1.49 2.46
CA GLY A 24 -9.07 2.18 2.05
C GLY A 24 -8.98 2.74 0.64
N LEU A 25 -7.85 3.35 0.31
CA LEU A 25 -7.59 3.92 -1.02
C LEU A 25 -7.62 2.83 -2.10
N ILE A 26 -6.88 1.74 -1.93
CA ILE A 26 -6.77 0.71 -2.98
C ILE A 26 -8.09 -0.02 -3.21
N TRP A 27 -8.88 -0.26 -2.16
CA TRP A 27 -10.23 -0.81 -2.29
C TRP A 27 -11.17 0.17 -3.01
N THR A 28 -11.10 1.46 -2.71
CA THR A 28 -11.86 2.49 -3.44
C THR A 28 -11.47 2.51 -4.91
N ILE A 29 -10.17 2.41 -5.21
CA ILE A 29 -9.67 2.35 -6.58
C ILE A 29 -10.16 1.09 -7.29
N HIS A 30 -10.07 -0.08 -6.65
CA HIS A 30 -10.44 -1.35 -7.25
C HIS A 30 -11.95 -1.49 -7.47
N TYR A 31 -12.75 -1.16 -6.46
CA TYR A 31 -14.19 -1.41 -6.48
C TYR A 31 -14.98 -0.32 -7.21
N VAL A 32 -14.53 0.94 -7.10
CA VAL A 32 -15.25 2.09 -7.65
C VAL A 32 -14.50 2.68 -8.84
N HIS A 33 -13.28 3.15 -8.64
CA HIS A 33 -12.65 4.06 -9.60
C HIS A 33 -12.23 3.39 -10.91
N TYR A 34 -11.56 2.24 -10.85
CA TYR A 34 -11.10 1.53 -12.06
C TYR A 34 -12.25 0.99 -12.90
N PRO A 35 -13.31 0.36 -12.35
CA PRO A 35 -14.48 -0.05 -13.15
C PRO A 35 -15.13 1.12 -13.91
N LEU A 36 -15.12 2.33 -13.34
CA LEU A 36 -15.69 3.51 -13.97
C LEU A 36 -14.94 3.97 -15.23
N PHE A 37 -13.72 3.47 -15.49
CA PHE A 37 -12.98 3.79 -16.71
C PHE A 37 -13.74 3.39 -17.98
N ALA A 38 -14.50 2.28 -17.92
CA ALA A 38 -15.28 1.78 -19.04
C ALA A 38 -16.47 2.68 -19.43
N TYR A 39 -16.80 3.68 -18.62
CA TYR A 39 -17.93 4.59 -18.84
C TYR A 39 -17.50 5.98 -19.29
N VAL A 40 -16.19 6.24 -19.38
CA VAL A 40 -15.65 7.51 -19.86
C VAL A 40 -15.72 7.54 -21.38
N GLY A 41 -16.28 8.61 -21.95
CA GLY A 41 -16.43 8.76 -23.40
C GLY A 41 -15.08 8.79 -24.12
N GLU A 42 -15.01 8.18 -25.30
CA GLU A 42 -13.79 8.00 -26.10
C GLU A 42 -13.01 9.30 -26.30
N SER A 43 -13.70 10.41 -26.65
CA SER A 43 -13.08 11.72 -26.87
C SER A 43 -12.46 12.36 -25.62
N THR A 44 -12.83 11.87 -24.43
CA THR A 44 -12.36 12.39 -23.12
C THR A 44 -11.45 11.43 -22.38
N TYR A 45 -11.29 10.19 -22.87
CA TYR A 45 -10.62 9.14 -22.12
C TYR A 45 -9.14 9.39 -21.88
N ALA A 46 -8.39 9.78 -22.92
CA ALA A 46 -6.95 10.03 -22.81
C ALA A 46 -6.62 11.14 -21.80
N SER A 47 -7.39 12.24 -21.81
CA SER A 47 -7.21 13.34 -20.85
C SER A 47 -7.61 12.93 -19.43
N PHE A 48 -8.71 12.19 -19.28
CA PHE A 48 -9.10 11.58 -18.01
C PHE A 48 -7.99 10.69 -17.45
N GLN A 49 -7.42 9.81 -18.26
CA GLN A 49 -6.40 8.85 -17.80
C GLN A 49 -5.10 9.54 -17.40
N ALA A 50 -4.64 10.51 -18.18
CA ALA A 50 -3.44 11.29 -17.85
C ALA A 50 -3.61 12.02 -16.51
N VAL A 51 -4.74 12.69 -16.32
CA VAL A 51 -5.06 13.41 -15.07
C VAL A 51 -5.24 12.43 -13.91
N HIS A 52 -5.84 11.27 -14.14
CA HIS A 52 -5.98 10.22 -13.13
C HIS A 52 -4.61 9.75 -12.62
N VAL A 53 -3.70 9.38 -13.52
CA VAL A 53 -2.36 8.87 -13.18
C VAL A 53 -1.55 9.93 -12.42
N GLU A 54 -1.60 11.18 -12.86
CA GLU A 54 -0.95 12.31 -12.17
C GLU A 54 -1.50 12.50 -10.74
N ARG A 55 -2.82 12.57 -10.60
CA ARG A 55 -3.47 12.84 -9.30
C ARG A 55 -3.29 11.70 -8.32
N ILE A 56 -3.46 10.46 -8.76
CA ILE A 56 -3.28 9.30 -7.88
C ILE A 56 -1.81 9.16 -7.45
N GLY A 57 -0.87 9.43 -8.36
CA GLY A 57 0.57 9.45 -8.06
C GLY A 57 0.93 10.47 -6.98
N ARG A 58 0.37 11.68 -7.04
CA ARG A 58 0.56 12.69 -5.98
C ARG A 58 -0.08 12.28 -4.66
N LEU A 59 -1.31 11.76 -4.71
CA LEU A 59 -2.05 11.37 -3.51
C LEU A 59 -1.36 10.21 -2.76
N LEU A 60 -0.87 9.21 -3.49
CA LEU A 60 -0.24 8.03 -2.88
C LEU A 60 1.17 8.31 -2.35
N PHE A 61 1.87 9.32 -2.86
CA PHE A 61 3.29 9.55 -2.57
C PHE A 61 3.60 9.61 -1.07
N VAL A 62 2.86 10.44 -0.32
CA VAL A 62 3.08 10.64 1.11
C VAL A 62 2.74 9.39 1.95
N PRO A 63 1.52 8.80 1.88
CA PRO A 63 1.20 7.62 2.67
C PRO A 63 2.05 6.40 2.29
N TRP A 64 2.38 6.22 1.02
CA TRP A 64 3.24 5.13 0.56
C TRP A 64 4.67 5.24 1.12
N LEU A 65 5.30 6.42 1.03
CA LEU A 65 6.63 6.63 1.62
C LEU A 65 6.61 6.48 3.14
N THR A 66 5.57 7.02 3.78
CA THR A 66 5.41 6.93 5.24
C THR A 66 5.34 5.47 5.68
N GLU A 67 4.54 4.66 5.00
CA GLU A 67 4.45 3.22 5.28
C GLU A 67 5.81 2.55 5.11
N GLY A 68 6.49 2.78 3.97
CA GLY A 68 7.77 2.14 3.67
C GLY A 68 8.87 2.49 4.67
N PHE A 69 9.03 3.76 5.02
CA PHE A 69 10.04 4.19 6.01
C PHE A 69 9.73 3.68 7.41
N THR A 70 8.46 3.69 7.81
CA THR A 70 8.07 3.17 9.13
C THR A 70 8.24 1.66 9.21
N LEU A 71 7.94 0.92 8.14
CA LEU A 71 8.16 -0.52 8.05
C LEU A 71 9.65 -0.89 8.18
N ILE A 72 10.54 -0.13 7.54
CA ILE A 72 12.00 -0.29 7.73
C ILE A 72 12.38 -0.08 9.20
N GLY A 73 11.83 0.94 9.86
CA GLY A 73 12.03 1.18 11.29
C GLY A 73 11.55 0.03 12.17
N ILE A 74 10.37 -0.53 11.87
CA ILE A 74 9.79 -1.67 12.59
C ILE A 74 10.65 -2.93 12.38
N LEU A 75 11.12 -3.20 11.15
CA LEU A 75 12.04 -4.30 10.87
C LEU A 75 13.36 -4.14 11.66
N ALA A 76 13.91 -2.93 11.71
CA ALA A 76 15.11 -2.65 12.50
C ALA A 76 14.87 -2.94 14.00
N LEU A 77 13.73 -2.53 14.54
CA LEU A 77 13.35 -2.83 15.94
C LEU A 77 13.16 -4.33 16.18
N ALA A 78 12.55 -5.04 15.23
CA ALA A 78 12.27 -6.48 15.34
C ALA A 78 13.54 -7.34 15.33
N PHE A 79 14.53 -6.97 14.51
CA PHE A 79 15.74 -7.78 14.30
C PHE A 79 16.96 -7.29 15.08
N LEU A 80 17.12 -5.97 15.23
CA LEU A 80 18.28 -5.35 15.88
C LEU A 80 17.93 -4.74 17.24
N GLY A 81 16.65 -4.46 17.50
CA GLY A 81 16.17 -3.82 18.73
C GLY A 81 15.61 -4.76 19.80
N GLY A 82 15.68 -6.07 19.60
CA GLY A 82 15.24 -7.08 20.58
C GLY A 82 13.72 -7.36 20.63
N HIS A 83 12.90 -6.65 19.85
CA HIS A 83 11.44 -6.78 19.83
C HIS A 83 10.95 -8.00 19.05
N LYS A 84 11.15 -9.21 19.61
CA LYS A 84 10.87 -10.48 18.90
C LYS A 84 9.41 -10.64 18.46
N THR A 85 8.46 -10.11 19.20
CA THR A 85 7.02 -10.15 18.90
C THR A 85 6.68 -9.45 17.58
N LEU A 86 7.50 -8.48 17.15
CA LEU A 86 7.30 -7.74 15.91
C LEU A 86 7.78 -8.49 14.66
N ARG A 87 8.63 -9.51 14.79
CA ARG A 87 9.32 -10.14 13.65
C ARG A 87 8.36 -10.74 12.64
N VAL A 88 7.42 -11.55 13.11
CA VAL A 88 6.47 -12.25 12.24
C VAL A 88 5.59 -11.26 11.46
N PRO A 89 4.85 -10.33 12.09
CA PRO A 89 4.04 -9.39 11.33
C PRO A 89 4.88 -8.44 10.46
N ALA A 90 6.09 -8.06 10.88
CA ALA A 90 6.95 -7.19 10.08
C ALA A 90 7.47 -7.87 8.79
N VAL A 91 7.83 -9.16 8.86
CA VAL A 91 8.28 -9.92 7.67
C VAL A 91 7.11 -10.16 6.71
N ILE A 92 5.93 -10.49 7.22
CA ILE A 92 4.73 -10.67 6.39
C ILE A 92 4.36 -9.34 5.71
N ASN A 93 4.37 -8.22 6.45
CA ASN A 93 4.14 -6.90 5.86
C ASN A 93 5.19 -6.58 4.78
N GLY A 94 6.49 -6.74 5.09
CA GLY A 94 7.57 -6.52 4.12
C GLY A 94 7.41 -7.34 2.84
N SER A 95 6.97 -8.59 2.96
CA SER A 95 6.73 -9.47 1.82
C SER A 95 5.53 -9.02 0.99
N ALA A 96 4.42 -8.63 1.64
CA ALA A 96 3.24 -8.10 0.98
C ALA A 96 3.54 -6.76 0.27
N MET A 97 4.31 -5.88 0.91
CA MET A 97 4.78 -4.63 0.30
C MET A 97 5.64 -4.89 -0.94
N ALA A 98 6.56 -5.87 -0.88
CA ALA A 98 7.36 -6.25 -2.05
C ALA A 98 6.47 -6.70 -3.23
N ILE A 99 5.41 -7.49 -2.97
CA ILE A 99 4.42 -7.87 -3.98
C ILE A 99 3.74 -6.62 -4.55
N VAL A 100 3.28 -5.68 -3.71
CA VAL A 100 2.68 -4.42 -4.16
C VAL A 100 3.61 -3.68 -5.11
N LEU A 101 4.89 -3.54 -4.77
CA LEU A 101 5.87 -2.80 -5.59
C LEU A 101 6.12 -3.48 -6.94
N VAL A 102 6.33 -4.79 -6.94
CA VAL A 102 6.54 -5.57 -8.16
C VAL A 102 5.33 -5.46 -9.08
N ILE A 103 4.11 -5.67 -8.57
CA ILE A 103 2.90 -5.57 -9.40
C ILE A 103 2.64 -4.13 -9.87
N SER A 104 3.00 -3.13 -9.06
CA SER A 104 2.88 -1.72 -9.45
C SER A 104 3.80 -1.37 -10.62
N GLY A 105 5.08 -1.79 -10.56
CA GLY A 105 6.08 -1.46 -11.56
C GLY A 105 5.95 -2.25 -12.86
N PHE A 106 5.68 -3.55 -12.78
CA PHE A 106 5.74 -4.44 -13.96
C PHE A 106 4.39 -4.67 -14.64
N TRP A 107 3.27 -4.47 -13.95
CA TRP A 107 1.93 -4.65 -14.53
C TRP A 107 1.10 -3.36 -14.51
N SER A 108 1.03 -2.66 -13.38
CA SER A 108 0.13 -1.50 -13.25
C SER A 108 0.61 -0.29 -14.06
N ALA A 109 1.89 0.09 -13.94
CA ALA A 109 2.42 1.24 -14.67
C ALA A 109 2.41 1.03 -16.21
N PRO A 110 2.81 -0.14 -16.75
CA PRO A 110 2.69 -0.40 -18.19
C PRO A 110 1.24 -0.43 -18.68
N ALA A 111 0.29 -0.96 -17.90
CA ALA A 111 -1.12 -0.95 -18.27
C ALA A 111 -1.68 0.48 -18.31
N HIS A 112 -1.34 1.33 -17.34
CA HIS A 112 -1.73 2.74 -17.37
C HIS A 112 -1.12 3.50 -18.55
N ALA A 113 0.13 3.20 -18.93
CA ALA A 113 0.76 3.79 -20.11
C ALA A 113 0.03 3.40 -21.42
N LYS A 114 -0.31 2.12 -21.58
CA LYS A 114 -1.10 1.65 -22.74
C LYS A 114 -2.50 2.29 -22.77
N LEU A 115 -3.14 2.41 -21.62
CA LEU A 115 -4.44 3.08 -21.51
C LEU A 115 -4.34 4.60 -21.69
N ALA A 116 -3.15 5.21 -21.75
CA ALA A 116 -3.04 6.65 -22.00
C ALA A 116 -3.46 7.01 -23.43
N ASP A 117 -3.34 6.07 -24.38
CA ASP A 117 -3.65 6.27 -25.79
C ASP A 117 -5.13 6.01 -26.14
N GLY A 118 -5.93 5.49 -25.18
CA GLY A 118 -7.32 5.14 -25.39
C GLY A 118 -7.79 4.00 -24.48
N PHE A 119 -9.11 3.83 -24.35
CA PHE A 119 -9.65 2.72 -23.58
C PHE A 119 -9.50 1.42 -24.37
N ASP A 120 -8.75 0.48 -23.82
CA ASP A 120 -8.66 -0.90 -24.30
C ASP A 120 -9.17 -1.83 -23.20
N LYS A 121 -10.26 -2.54 -23.50
CA LYS A 121 -10.90 -3.46 -22.53
C LYS A 121 -9.96 -4.57 -22.07
N SER A 122 -9.13 -5.12 -22.96
CA SER A 122 -8.23 -6.22 -22.62
C SER A 122 -7.12 -5.76 -21.67
N VAL A 123 -6.60 -4.54 -21.88
CA VAL A 123 -5.60 -3.93 -20.98
C VAL A 123 -6.25 -3.53 -19.66
N HIS A 124 -7.48 -3.04 -19.68
CA HIS A 124 -8.26 -2.73 -18.48
C HIS A 124 -8.53 -3.98 -17.62
N ASP A 125 -8.94 -5.10 -18.22
CA ASP A 125 -9.15 -6.37 -17.51
C ASP A 125 -7.83 -6.88 -16.86
N GLN A 126 -6.69 -6.72 -17.53
CA GLN A 126 -5.37 -7.00 -16.96
C GLN A 126 -5.04 -6.09 -15.79
N LEU A 127 -5.30 -4.78 -15.91
CA LEU A 127 -5.12 -3.81 -14.84
C LEU A 127 -5.99 -4.16 -13.62
N MET A 128 -7.25 -4.54 -13.84
CA MET A 128 -8.17 -4.96 -12.78
C MET A 128 -7.64 -6.18 -12.02
N THR A 129 -7.11 -7.17 -12.74
CA THR A 129 -6.52 -8.37 -12.14
C THR A 129 -5.28 -8.03 -11.33
N ALA A 130 -4.34 -7.26 -11.89
CA ALA A 130 -3.15 -6.80 -11.19
C ALA A 130 -3.52 -5.98 -9.94
N ASN A 131 -4.55 -5.12 -10.04
CA ASN A 131 -5.00 -4.32 -8.93
C ASN A 131 -5.71 -5.12 -7.84
N LEU A 132 -6.41 -6.20 -8.17
CA LEU A 132 -6.97 -7.11 -7.16
C LEU A 132 -5.85 -7.75 -6.32
N ILE A 133 -4.78 -8.23 -6.97
CA ILE A 133 -3.61 -8.79 -6.26
C ILE A 133 -3.00 -7.73 -5.33
N ARG A 134 -2.84 -6.48 -5.81
CA ARG A 134 -2.36 -5.37 -4.98
C ARG A 134 -3.30 -5.03 -3.84
N THR A 135 -4.61 -5.09 -4.06
CA THR A 135 -5.65 -4.83 -3.06
C THR A 135 -5.57 -5.84 -1.92
N LEU A 136 -5.43 -7.13 -2.26
CA LEU A 136 -5.23 -8.19 -1.28
C LEU A 136 -3.90 -8.03 -0.54
N ALA A 137 -2.81 -7.74 -1.23
CA ALA A 137 -1.50 -7.52 -0.61
C ALA A 137 -1.52 -6.32 0.36
N TRP A 138 -2.12 -5.19 -0.01
CA TRP A 138 -2.32 -4.06 0.89
C TRP A 138 -3.19 -4.41 2.09
N THR A 139 -4.22 -5.22 1.90
CA THR A 139 -5.06 -5.72 3.01
C THR A 139 -4.21 -6.54 4.00
N VAL A 140 -3.27 -7.35 3.51
CA VAL A 140 -2.29 -8.04 4.36
C VAL A 140 -1.39 -7.04 5.10
N CYS A 141 -0.88 -6.00 4.43
CA CYS A 141 -0.11 -4.93 5.09
C CYS A 141 -0.92 -4.28 6.23
N GLY A 142 -2.17 -3.90 5.98
CA GLY A 142 -3.06 -3.32 7.00
C GLY A 142 -3.32 -4.28 8.17
N ALA A 143 -3.61 -5.55 7.90
CA ALA A 143 -3.79 -6.56 8.94
C ALA A 143 -2.53 -6.74 9.80
N CYS A 144 -1.34 -6.75 9.18
CA CYS A 144 -0.07 -6.80 9.90
C CYS A 144 0.17 -5.54 10.73
N ALA A 145 -0.20 -4.36 10.23
CA ALA A 145 -0.07 -3.12 10.98
C ALA A 145 -0.95 -3.11 12.24
N ILE A 146 -2.19 -3.60 12.15
CA ILE A 146 -3.06 -3.80 13.32
C ILE A 146 -2.47 -4.85 14.27
N TRP A 147 -1.92 -5.95 13.76
CA TRP A 147 -1.24 -6.95 14.60
C TRP A 147 -0.02 -6.34 15.35
N ILE A 148 0.76 -5.49 14.70
CA ILE A 148 1.88 -4.77 15.34
C ILE A 148 1.38 -3.88 16.49
N VAL A 149 0.28 -3.13 16.29
CA VAL A 149 -0.35 -2.32 17.35
C VAL A 149 -0.79 -3.21 18.52
N LEU A 150 -1.51 -4.30 18.25
CA LEU A 150 -2.03 -5.19 19.30
C LEU A 150 -0.92 -5.92 20.07
N SER A 151 0.14 -6.34 19.39
CA SER A 151 1.26 -7.06 20.02
C SER A 151 2.10 -6.16 20.93
N THR A 152 2.20 -4.86 20.62
CA THR A 152 2.88 -3.90 21.49
C THR A 152 2.02 -3.51 22.69
N TRP A 153 0.71 -3.30 22.51
CA TRP A 153 -0.19 -3.00 23.64
C TRP A 153 -0.37 -4.18 24.60
N ALA A 154 -0.28 -5.42 24.11
CA ALA A 154 -0.33 -6.59 24.96
C ALA A 154 0.94 -6.73 25.83
N ALA A 155 2.11 -6.41 25.27
CA ALA A 155 3.37 -6.42 26.02
C ALA A 155 3.37 -5.39 27.16
N ASP A 156 2.87 -4.18 26.92
CA ASP A 156 2.75 -3.11 27.93
C ASP A 156 1.88 -3.49 29.15
N ARG A 157 1.01 -4.50 29.04
CA ARG A 157 0.16 -4.96 30.15
C ARG A 157 0.78 -6.11 30.95
N ALA A 158 1.85 -6.72 30.45
CA ALA A 158 2.52 -7.85 31.09
C ALA A 158 3.75 -7.45 31.91
N GLU A 159 4.16 -6.18 31.82
CA GLU A 159 5.17 -5.50 32.67
C GLU A 159 4.49 -4.76 33.83
#